data_AF-A0A2E5XEU7-F1
#
_entry.id   AF-A0A2E5XEU7-F1
#
_cell.length_a   1.000
_cell.length_b   1.000
_cell.length_c   1.000
_cell.angle_alpha   90.00
_cell.angle_beta   90.00
_cell.angle_gamma   90.00
#
_symmetry.space_group_name_H-M   'P 1'
#
loop_
_entity.id
_entity.type
_entity.pdbx_description
1 polymer ?
#
loop_
_entity_poly.entity_id
_entity_poly.type
_entity_poly.pdbx_seq_one_letter_code
_entity_poly.pdbx_strand_id
1 'polypeptide(L)'
;MRSLIFLILCFFTISFKAQTVDVTFRVDMQFETVSLNGVHLAGSMQGWNTVATPMNNPNGDNVWEVTLSLDTGSYYEYKFINGNAWGSDEILASWEWCQVNGNRFHTVGNTSYDLDPYVFGSCNVLVVYGCMDSTAQNYNPQATNEDSSCVYLFLGCTDSLSCNYNPQAIIDDSSCYYFEIDLGNDTILCSMSTLNLGVAGNYSYLWNTSDTTPIISINSAGSYSVQIVDSLGCEFRDSINIYYSPIPYVDIGNDQSICNTGDTIVLDAGNNWTSYIWSDSSINQTLIIYSSGLYSVVVTDSLGCQGSDYVNITSDSLPISSFTYSINGSTVNFVNLSINAKTYLWDFYSDGSFIDTSSGDVEFNYQNNGLFNVSLIVSNSCGSDTLMASIEIISANIVEHEIEYQIYPNPCTELFYISFNKKSNNKLIITDLLGKIYFEDNLEERENMIDVSSFPKGIYLINVLDETLKKYKLIIN
;
A
#
# COMPACT_ATOMS: atom_id res chain seq x y z
N MET A 1 -28.25 68.90 -95.37
CA MET A 1 -27.14 69.40 -96.19
C MET A 1 -25.97 68.44 -95.99
N ARG A 2 -25.49 67.83 -97.09
CA ARG A 2 -24.37 66.89 -97.12
C ARG A 2 -23.10 67.54 -96.54
N SER A 3 -22.33 66.83 -95.73
CA SER A 3 -20.92 67.15 -95.53
C SER A 3 -20.09 65.86 -95.59
N LEU A 4 -19.05 65.92 -96.41
CA LEU A 4 -18.17 64.86 -96.86
C LEU A 4 -17.44 64.16 -95.71
N ILE A 5 -17.37 62.83 -95.78
CA ILE A 5 -16.39 62.01 -95.06
C ILE A 5 -15.03 62.17 -95.76
N PHE A 6 -14.05 62.75 -95.06
CA PHE A 6 -12.63 62.64 -95.40
C PHE A 6 -12.01 61.61 -94.45
N LEU A 7 -11.77 60.40 -94.96
CA LEU A 7 -11.07 59.35 -94.23
C LEU A 7 -9.56 59.65 -94.29
N ILE A 8 -9.01 60.25 -93.24
CA ILE A 8 -7.56 60.39 -93.07
C ILE A 8 -7.01 59.02 -92.67
N LEU A 9 -6.36 58.33 -93.61
CA LEU A 9 -5.53 57.16 -93.32
C LEU A 9 -4.28 57.64 -92.55
N CYS A 10 -4.36 57.56 -91.22
CA CYS A 10 -3.21 57.73 -90.35
C CYS A 10 -2.40 56.42 -90.37
N PHE A 11 -1.31 56.38 -91.15
CA PHE A 11 -0.31 55.32 -91.05
C PHE A 11 0.37 55.44 -89.69
N PHE A 12 -0.06 54.64 -88.71
CA PHE A 12 0.76 54.35 -87.53
C PHE A 12 1.98 53.56 -87.99
N THR A 13 3.13 54.21 -88.05
CA THR A 13 4.42 53.53 -88.13
C THR A 13 4.62 52.78 -86.81
N ILE A 14 4.49 51.45 -86.85
CA ILE A 14 4.92 50.58 -85.74
C ILE A 14 6.46 50.67 -85.72
N SER A 15 6.99 51.46 -84.80
CA SER A 15 8.42 51.49 -84.50
C SER A 15 8.76 50.21 -83.72
N PHE A 16 9.21 49.16 -84.41
CA PHE A 16 9.92 48.06 -83.76
C PHE A 16 11.18 48.65 -83.10
N LYS A 17 11.15 48.83 -81.78
CA LYS A 17 12.35 49.17 -81.03
C LYS A 17 13.17 47.89 -80.94
N ALA A 18 14.34 47.86 -81.59
CA ALA A 18 15.25 46.73 -81.47
C ALA A 18 15.58 46.50 -80.00
N GLN A 19 15.29 45.30 -79.49
CA GLN A 19 15.63 44.92 -78.14
C GLN A 19 17.09 44.47 -78.15
N THR A 20 17.90 45.04 -77.27
CA THR A 20 19.28 44.61 -77.08
C THR A 20 19.42 43.80 -75.79
N VAL A 21 20.35 42.84 -75.79
CA VAL A 21 20.78 42.09 -74.60
C VAL A 21 22.29 42.09 -74.52
N ASP A 22 22.83 41.95 -73.30
CA ASP A 22 24.27 41.91 -73.09
C ASP A 22 24.79 40.49 -73.32
N VAL A 23 25.71 40.35 -74.27
CA VAL A 23 26.36 39.08 -74.59
C VAL A 23 27.85 39.21 -74.27
N THR A 24 28.34 38.38 -73.36
CA THR A 24 29.78 38.33 -73.03
C THR A 24 30.48 37.32 -73.94
N PHE A 25 31.34 37.82 -74.82
CA PHE A 25 32.23 36.99 -75.63
C PHE A 25 33.46 36.63 -74.81
N ARG A 26 33.83 35.36 -74.80
CA ARG A 26 34.91 34.82 -73.97
C ARG A 26 35.84 33.95 -74.82
N VAL A 27 37.15 34.13 -74.67
CA VAL A 27 38.18 33.32 -75.33
C VAL A 27 39.26 32.93 -74.34
N ASP A 28 39.60 31.66 -74.32
CA ASP A 28 40.68 31.11 -73.51
C ASP A 28 42.00 31.16 -74.28
N MET A 29 42.96 31.90 -73.73
CA MET A 29 44.29 32.13 -74.29
C MET A 29 45.37 31.25 -73.62
N GLN A 30 45.03 30.25 -72.81
CA GLN A 30 46.00 29.50 -72.00
C GLN A 30 47.13 28.81 -72.79
N PHE A 31 46.91 28.50 -74.07
CA PHE A 31 47.91 27.88 -74.95
C PHE A 31 48.67 28.91 -75.81
N GLU A 32 48.32 30.18 -75.69
CA GLU A 32 48.86 31.27 -76.49
C GLU A 32 49.74 32.18 -75.65
N THR A 33 50.76 32.75 -76.28
CA THR A 33 51.45 33.91 -75.70
C THR A 33 50.68 35.17 -76.10
N VAL A 34 50.05 35.84 -75.13
CA VAL A 34 49.26 37.04 -75.41
C VAL A 34 50.16 38.18 -75.91
N SER A 35 49.74 38.80 -77.02
CA SER A 35 50.40 39.94 -77.63
C SER A 35 50.46 41.14 -76.68
N LEU A 36 51.53 41.94 -76.78
CA LEU A 36 51.66 43.20 -76.03
C LEU A 36 50.54 44.21 -76.37
N ASN A 37 49.91 44.05 -77.53
CA ASN A 37 48.76 44.87 -77.94
C ASN A 37 47.43 44.33 -77.37
N GLY A 38 47.42 43.27 -76.58
CA GLY A 38 46.23 42.67 -75.97
C GLY A 38 45.42 41.78 -76.92
N VAL A 39 44.25 41.33 -76.46
CA VAL A 39 43.31 40.51 -77.23
C VAL A 39 42.11 41.35 -77.65
N HIS A 40 41.65 41.20 -78.88
CA HIS A 40 40.51 41.94 -79.43
C HIS A 40 39.47 40.99 -80.04
N LEU A 41 38.24 41.47 -80.09
CA LEU A 41 37.13 40.83 -80.81
C LEU A 41 36.85 41.61 -82.09
N ALA A 42 36.87 40.94 -83.24
CA ALA A 42 36.48 41.54 -84.51
C ALA A 42 35.33 40.75 -85.16
N GLY A 43 34.16 41.36 -85.27
CA GLY A 43 33.05 40.76 -86.04
C GLY A 43 32.20 41.74 -86.84
N SER A 44 31.15 41.19 -87.46
CA SER A 44 30.19 41.94 -88.28
C SER A 44 29.45 43.03 -87.49
N MET A 45 29.31 42.88 -86.16
CA MET A 45 28.67 43.88 -85.29
C MET A 45 29.38 45.24 -85.25
N GLN A 46 30.65 45.28 -85.63
CA GLN A 46 31.47 46.50 -85.57
C GLN A 46 32.14 46.84 -86.92
N GLY A 47 31.87 46.02 -87.96
CA GLY A 47 32.43 46.21 -89.30
C GLY A 47 33.83 45.64 -89.49
N TRP A 48 34.17 44.55 -88.79
CA TRP A 48 35.45 43.84 -88.93
C TRP A 48 36.71 44.71 -88.67
N ASN A 49 36.62 45.72 -87.80
CA ASN A 49 37.77 46.45 -87.25
C ASN A 49 38.50 45.61 -86.19
N THR A 50 39.81 45.49 -86.33
CA THR A 50 40.67 44.66 -85.47
C THR A 50 41.09 45.31 -84.15
N VAL A 51 40.73 46.58 -83.94
CA VAL A 51 41.12 47.38 -82.76
C VAL A 51 39.91 47.89 -81.98
N ALA A 52 38.71 47.88 -82.57
CA ALA A 52 37.54 48.56 -82.00
C ALA A 52 37.07 47.97 -80.66
N THR A 53 37.28 46.67 -80.44
CA THR A 53 36.74 45.96 -79.27
C THR A 53 37.86 45.23 -78.53
N PRO A 54 38.63 45.93 -77.67
CA PRO A 54 39.60 45.29 -76.79
C PRO A 54 38.86 44.44 -75.74
N MET A 55 39.44 43.28 -75.44
CA MET A 55 38.97 42.37 -74.39
C MET A 55 39.81 42.53 -73.13
N ASN A 56 39.29 42.12 -71.98
CA ASN A 56 40.00 42.17 -70.71
C ASN A 56 40.09 40.77 -70.11
N ASN A 57 41.12 40.50 -69.31
CA ASN A 57 41.21 39.30 -68.48
C ASN A 57 41.07 39.74 -67.01
N PRO A 58 39.82 39.91 -66.50
CA PRO A 58 39.59 40.52 -65.20
C PRO A 58 40.09 39.66 -64.03
N ASN A 59 40.11 38.34 -64.19
CA ASN A 59 40.42 37.40 -63.10
C ASN A 59 41.84 36.83 -63.18
N GLY A 60 42.58 37.10 -64.25
CA GLY A 60 43.93 36.58 -64.46
C GLY A 60 43.99 35.09 -64.79
N ASP A 61 42.88 34.49 -65.24
CA ASP A 61 42.71 33.04 -65.46
C ASP A 61 42.98 32.61 -66.91
N ASN A 62 43.51 33.52 -67.73
CA ASN A 62 43.75 33.40 -69.18
C ASN A 62 42.48 33.45 -70.05
N VAL A 63 41.30 33.64 -69.45
CA VAL A 63 40.07 33.90 -70.20
C VAL A 63 39.93 35.40 -70.41
N TRP A 64 39.95 35.81 -71.68
CA TRP A 64 39.72 37.18 -72.09
C TRP A 64 38.25 37.35 -72.47
N GLU A 65 37.63 38.42 -71.98
CA GLU A 65 36.21 38.66 -72.11
C GLU A 65 35.86 40.11 -72.50
N VAL A 66 34.75 40.25 -73.22
CA VAL A 66 34.11 41.55 -73.50
C VAL A 66 32.61 41.39 -73.61
N THR A 67 31.86 42.28 -72.97
CA THR A 67 30.40 42.31 -73.04
C THR A 67 29.95 43.36 -74.04
N LEU A 68 29.10 42.94 -74.99
CA LEU A 68 28.51 43.83 -75.99
C LEU A 68 26.98 43.77 -75.90
N SER A 69 26.33 44.93 -75.98
CA SER A 69 24.88 45.00 -76.11
C SER A 69 24.48 44.79 -77.57
N LEU A 70 23.90 43.64 -77.89
CA LEU A 70 23.58 43.20 -79.25
C LEU A 70 22.07 43.02 -79.44
N ASP A 71 21.59 43.21 -80.68
CA ASP A 71 20.18 43.08 -81.02
C ASP A 71 19.70 41.61 -80.93
N THR A 72 18.66 41.34 -80.14
CA THR A 72 18.07 40.01 -79.95
C THR A 72 17.65 39.38 -81.28
N GLY A 73 17.95 38.10 -81.48
CA GLY A 73 17.65 37.36 -82.71
C GLY A 73 18.59 37.62 -83.89
N SER A 74 19.54 38.57 -83.76
CA SER A 74 20.51 38.87 -84.81
C SER A 74 21.61 37.82 -84.88
N TYR A 75 22.13 37.60 -86.08
CA TYR A 75 23.22 36.70 -86.38
C TYR A 75 24.51 37.48 -86.59
N TYR A 76 25.57 37.15 -85.85
CA TYR A 76 26.88 37.80 -85.96
C TYR A 76 27.97 36.77 -86.25
N GLU A 77 28.88 37.14 -87.15
CA GLU A 77 30.14 36.43 -87.37
C GLU A 77 31.27 37.22 -86.70
N TYR A 78 32.23 36.53 -86.10
CA TYR A 78 33.32 37.14 -85.36
C TYR A 78 34.59 36.27 -85.34
N LYS A 79 35.70 36.91 -84.98
CA LYS A 79 37.01 36.31 -84.74
C LYS A 79 37.65 36.94 -83.51
N PHE A 80 38.34 36.14 -82.72
CA PHE A 80 39.28 36.63 -81.73
C PHE A 80 40.64 36.95 -82.38
N ILE A 81 41.30 37.99 -81.89
CA ILE A 81 42.58 38.49 -82.40
C ILE A 81 43.57 38.59 -81.25
N ASN A 82 44.69 37.88 -81.34
CA ASN A 82 45.80 37.98 -80.40
C ASN A 82 46.74 39.13 -80.80
N GLY A 83 46.27 40.36 -80.64
CA GLY A 83 46.90 41.58 -81.12
C GLY A 83 45.84 42.55 -81.62
N ASN A 84 46.20 43.44 -82.54
CA ASN A 84 45.31 44.49 -83.04
C ASN A 84 45.30 44.60 -84.58
N ALA A 85 45.76 43.57 -85.29
CA ALA A 85 45.83 43.55 -86.75
C ALA A 85 45.53 42.15 -87.32
N TRP A 86 45.09 42.12 -88.58
CA TRP A 86 44.90 40.88 -89.33
C TRP A 86 46.23 40.11 -89.50
N GLY A 87 46.15 38.78 -89.50
CA GLY A 87 47.32 37.89 -89.46
C GLY A 87 47.71 37.45 -88.04
N SER A 88 47.08 38.05 -87.02
CA SER A 88 47.08 37.54 -85.63
C SER A 88 45.68 37.11 -85.18
N ASP A 89 44.74 37.03 -86.12
CA ASP A 89 43.42 36.46 -85.89
C ASP A 89 43.50 34.94 -85.74
N GLU A 90 42.55 34.40 -84.98
CA GLU A 90 42.45 32.96 -84.80
C GLU A 90 42.19 32.24 -86.13
N ILE A 91 42.79 31.06 -86.28
CA ILE A 91 42.59 30.18 -87.43
C ILE A 91 41.85 28.95 -86.93
N LEU A 92 40.58 28.84 -87.30
CA LEU A 92 39.74 27.67 -87.00
C LEU A 92 39.83 26.67 -88.15
N ALA A 93 39.83 25.38 -87.80
CA ALA A 93 39.89 24.35 -88.84
C ALA A 93 38.54 24.24 -89.55
N SER A 94 38.57 23.99 -90.87
CA SER A 94 37.36 24.05 -91.72
C SER A 94 36.28 23.02 -91.35
N TRP A 95 36.63 22.00 -90.55
CA TRP A 95 35.71 20.97 -90.06
C TRP A 95 35.17 21.24 -88.65
N GLU A 96 35.66 22.27 -87.96
CA GLU A 96 35.15 22.59 -86.63
C GLU A 96 33.73 23.18 -86.73
N TRP A 97 32.90 22.81 -85.76
CA TRP A 97 31.45 23.03 -85.80
C TRP A 97 31.02 24.46 -85.45
N CYS A 98 31.87 25.22 -84.77
CA CYS A 98 31.56 26.58 -84.31
C CYS A 98 31.94 27.67 -85.33
N GLN A 99 32.30 27.31 -86.57
CA GLN A 99 32.67 28.27 -87.61
C GLN A 99 31.87 28.14 -88.91
N VAL A 100 31.76 29.27 -89.59
CA VAL A 100 31.30 29.40 -90.98
C VAL A 100 32.33 30.23 -91.74
N ASN A 101 32.80 29.75 -92.89
CA ASN A 101 33.80 30.44 -93.72
C ASN A 101 35.08 30.90 -92.99
N GLY A 102 35.48 30.19 -91.92
CA GLY A 102 36.63 30.52 -91.08
C GLY A 102 36.36 31.53 -89.96
N ASN A 103 35.11 31.96 -89.77
CA ASN A 103 34.68 32.87 -88.71
C ASN A 103 33.80 32.13 -87.71
N ARG A 104 33.91 32.44 -86.42
CA ARG A 104 32.91 32.01 -85.44
C ARG A 104 31.58 32.69 -85.73
N PHE A 105 30.48 32.07 -85.33
CA PHE A 105 29.17 32.68 -85.44
C PHE A 105 28.34 32.51 -84.19
N HIS A 106 27.40 33.43 -83.97
CA HIS A 106 26.46 33.35 -82.86
C HIS A 106 25.14 34.04 -83.19
N THR A 107 24.03 33.45 -82.73
CA THR A 107 22.70 34.04 -82.81
C THR A 107 22.29 34.52 -81.43
N VAL A 108 21.96 35.81 -81.30
CA VAL A 108 21.66 36.44 -80.02
C VAL A 108 20.30 35.97 -79.48
N GLY A 109 20.27 35.54 -78.22
CA GLY A 109 19.08 35.10 -77.50
C GLY A 109 18.22 36.25 -76.98
N ASN A 110 17.30 35.94 -76.08
CA ASN A 110 16.32 36.91 -75.55
C ASN A 110 16.67 37.47 -74.15
N THR A 111 17.69 36.92 -73.50
CA THR A 111 18.21 37.36 -72.19
C THR A 111 19.71 37.63 -72.31
N SER A 112 20.30 38.33 -71.34
CA SER A 112 21.76 38.45 -71.25
C SER A 112 22.39 37.13 -70.81
N TYR A 113 23.56 36.79 -71.34
CA TYR A 113 24.30 35.58 -70.99
C TYR A 113 25.77 35.69 -71.43
N ASP A 114 26.59 34.81 -70.86
CA ASP A 114 27.98 34.66 -71.22
C ASP A 114 28.12 33.48 -72.18
N LEU A 115 28.94 33.65 -73.21
CA LEU A 115 29.34 32.54 -74.08
C LEU A 115 30.38 31.66 -73.38
N ASP A 116 30.45 30.40 -73.79
CA ASP A 116 31.52 29.52 -73.32
C ASP A 116 32.89 30.07 -73.74
N PRO A 117 33.92 29.96 -72.88
CA PRO A 117 35.27 30.36 -73.22
C PRO A 117 35.88 29.33 -74.16
N TYR A 118 35.76 29.57 -75.45
CA TYR A 118 36.41 28.73 -76.45
C TYR A 118 37.92 28.95 -76.43
N VAL A 119 38.69 27.88 -76.62
CA VAL A 119 40.14 27.97 -76.80
C VAL A 119 40.45 28.78 -78.06
N PHE A 120 41.39 29.72 -77.98
CA PHE A 120 41.83 30.50 -79.14
C PHE A 120 42.25 29.58 -80.29
N GLY A 121 41.67 29.77 -81.48
CA GLY A 121 41.95 28.91 -82.64
C GLY A 121 41.35 27.50 -82.58
N SER A 122 40.43 27.22 -81.65
CA SER A 122 39.67 25.97 -81.63
C SER A 122 38.21 26.13 -81.18
N CYS A 123 37.33 25.23 -81.61
CA CYS A 123 35.96 25.12 -81.10
C CYS A 123 35.84 24.31 -79.80
N ASN A 124 36.96 23.91 -79.19
CA ASN A 124 36.95 23.26 -77.88
C ASN A 124 36.65 24.29 -76.78
N VAL A 125 35.81 23.90 -75.83
CA VAL A 125 35.57 24.62 -74.57
C VAL A 125 36.28 23.89 -73.44
N LEU A 126 36.71 24.61 -72.41
CA LEU A 126 37.26 23.99 -71.20
C LEU A 126 36.13 23.26 -70.47
N VAL A 127 36.28 21.94 -70.31
CA VAL A 127 35.32 21.12 -69.55
C VAL A 127 35.67 21.20 -68.07
N VAL A 128 34.79 21.79 -67.26
CA VAL A 128 34.92 21.84 -65.80
C VAL A 128 33.88 20.91 -65.19
N TYR A 129 34.34 19.80 -64.63
CA TYR A 129 33.50 18.87 -63.89
C TYR A 129 33.26 19.40 -62.46
N GLY A 130 32.03 19.25 -61.96
CA GLY A 130 31.68 19.57 -60.58
C GLY A 130 30.17 19.59 -60.35
N CYS A 131 29.77 19.75 -59.08
CA CYS A 131 28.36 19.82 -58.70
C CYS A 131 27.70 21.11 -59.23
N MET A 132 26.63 20.98 -60.00
CA MET A 132 25.85 22.08 -60.58
C MET A 132 24.59 22.44 -59.75
N ASP A 133 24.28 21.68 -58.70
CA ASP A 133 23.16 21.97 -57.80
C ASP A 133 23.54 23.03 -56.75
N SER A 134 22.94 24.22 -56.86
CA SER A 134 23.16 25.35 -55.95
C SER A 134 22.82 25.08 -54.47
N THR A 135 22.12 23.97 -54.16
CA THR A 135 21.77 23.58 -52.79
C THR A 135 22.78 22.64 -52.13
N ALA A 136 23.73 22.09 -52.90
CA ALA A 136 24.80 21.25 -52.39
C ALA A 136 25.96 22.07 -51.80
N GLN A 137 26.68 21.53 -50.81
CA GLN A 137 27.79 22.23 -50.17
C GLN A 137 28.97 22.51 -51.09
N ASN A 138 29.24 21.60 -52.02
CA ASN A 138 30.32 21.70 -52.99
C ASN A 138 29.81 22.17 -54.36
N TYR A 139 28.72 22.92 -54.40
CA TYR A 139 28.26 23.61 -55.60
C TYR A 139 29.41 24.39 -56.23
N ASN A 140 29.70 24.11 -57.50
CA ASN A 140 30.71 24.78 -58.28
C ASN A 140 30.04 25.65 -59.36
N PRO A 141 29.98 26.98 -59.19
CA PRO A 141 29.35 27.86 -60.18
C PRO A 141 30.10 27.91 -61.52
N GLN A 142 31.30 27.34 -61.61
CA GLN A 142 32.09 27.25 -62.84
C GLN A 142 31.98 25.87 -63.53
N ALA A 143 31.24 24.91 -62.94
CA ALA A 143 31.06 23.59 -63.56
C ALA A 143 30.20 23.68 -64.82
N THR A 144 30.72 23.17 -65.94
CA THR A 144 30.02 23.04 -67.22
C THR A 144 29.35 21.67 -67.35
N ASN A 145 29.77 20.69 -66.53
CA ASN A 145 29.29 19.31 -66.56
C ASN A 145 29.14 18.76 -65.15
N GLU A 146 27.95 18.25 -64.84
CA GLU A 146 27.65 17.53 -63.60
C GLU A 146 28.46 16.23 -63.53
N ASP A 147 29.21 16.05 -62.45
CA ASP A 147 30.06 14.88 -62.20
C ASP A 147 29.55 13.98 -61.06
N SER A 148 28.33 14.25 -60.55
CA SER A 148 27.74 13.54 -59.41
C SER A 148 28.53 13.67 -58.11
N SER A 149 29.39 14.69 -58.00
CA SER A 149 30.13 14.97 -56.77
C SER A 149 29.30 15.70 -55.70
N CYS A 150 28.04 16.08 -55.97
CA CYS A 150 27.22 16.86 -55.03
C CYS A 150 27.14 16.24 -53.63
N VAL A 151 27.56 17.01 -52.64
CA VAL A 151 27.51 16.70 -51.20
C VAL A 151 26.38 17.50 -50.58
N TYR A 152 25.34 16.81 -50.15
CA TYR A 152 24.21 17.42 -49.44
C TYR A 152 24.38 17.25 -47.94
N LEU A 153 24.09 18.31 -47.18
CA LEU A 153 23.96 18.21 -45.73
C LEU A 153 22.63 17.59 -45.38
N PHE A 154 22.68 16.38 -44.86
CA PHE A 154 21.56 15.79 -44.14
C PHE A 154 21.72 16.13 -42.67
N LEU A 155 20.88 17.04 -42.20
CA LEU A 155 20.73 17.35 -40.78
C LEU A 155 19.77 16.34 -40.16
N GLY A 156 20.04 15.97 -38.91
CA GLY A 156 19.20 15.09 -38.11
C GLY A 156 20.03 14.47 -36.99
N CYS A 157 19.37 13.74 -36.09
CA CYS A 157 20.10 13.06 -35.03
C CYS A 157 21.05 11.99 -35.61
N THR A 158 22.34 12.11 -35.30
CA THR A 158 23.38 11.17 -35.74
C THR A 158 23.68 10.06 -34.72
N ASP A 159 23.08 10.11 -33.54
CA ASP A 159 23.29 9.09 -32.50
C ASP A 159 22.36 7.89 -32.70
N SER A 160 22.96 6.73 -32.95
CA SER A 160 22.27 5.45 -33.15
C SER A 160 21.48 4.94 -31.95
N LEU A 161 21.70 5.50 -30.75
CA LEU A 161 20.97 5.15 -29.53
C LEU A 161 19.73 6.03 -29.31
N SER A 162 19.61 7.14 -30.03
CA SER A 162 18.41 7.98 -29.97
C SER A 162 17.25 7.33 -30.71
N CYS A 163 16.02 7.67 -30.32
CA CYS A 163 14.89 7.12 -31.04
C CYS A 163 14.73 7.72 -32.45
N ASN A 164 14.97 9.02 -32.61
CA ASN A 164 14.84 9.70 -33.90
C ASN A 164 16.16 9.70 -34.70
N TYR A 165 17.01 8.67 -34.49
CA TYR A 165 18.23 8.46 -35.25
C TYR A 165 17.94 8.45 -36.76
N ASN A 166 18.65 9.31 -37.49
CA ASN A 166 18.58 9.36 -38.93
C ASN A 166 19.88 8.78 -39.53
N PRO A 167 19.85 7.57 -40.12
CA PRO A 167 21.05 6.96 -40.71
C PRO A 167 21.60 7.71 -41.93
N GLN A 168 20.86 8.67 -42.49
CA GLN A 168 21.33 9.52 -43.57
C GLN A 168 21.95 10.83 -43.07
N ALA A 169 21.74 11.20 -41.80
CA ALA A 169 22.29 12.43 -41.24
C ALA A 169 23.81 12.35 -41.09
N ILE A 170 24.49 13.43 -41.50
CA ILE A 170 25.95 13.57 -41.39
C ILE A 170 26.36 14.71 -40.45
N ILE A 171 25.41 15.56 -40.07
CA ILE A 171 25.59 16.62 -39.07
C ILE A 171 24.47 16.50 -38.05
N ASP A 172 24.84 16.38 -36.77
CA ASP A 172 23.89 16.43 -35.67
C ASP A 172 23.26 17.83 -35.58
N ASP A 173 21.94 17.88 -35.64
CA ASP A 173 21.16 19.10 -35.48
C ASP A 173 20.64 19.27 -34.04
N SER A 174 21.14 18.45 -33.10
CA SER A 174 20.73 18.40 -31.70
C SER A 174 19.25 18.04 -31.53
N SER A 175 18.62 17.41 -32.53
CA SER A 175 17.25 16.89 -32.42
C SER A 175 17.17 15.56 -31.69
N CYS A 176 18.30 14.94 -31.29
CA CYS A 176 18.33 13.63 -30.66
C CYS A 176 17.41 13.55 -29.43
N TYR A 177 16.46 12.61 -29.51
CA TYR A 177 15.45 12.37 -28.50
C TYR A 177 15.82 11.14 -27.69
N TYR A 178 16.20 11.41 -26.44
CA TYR A 178 16.42 10.41 -25.40
C TYR A 178 15.31 10.57 -24.37
N PHE A 179 14.50 9.53 -24.22
CA PHE A 179 13.52 9.45 -23.17
C PHE A 179 13.78 8.17 -22.39
N GLU A 180 13.81 8.27 -21.08
CA GLU A 180 13.88 7.12 -20.20
C GLU A 180 12.59 7.10 -19.38
N ILE A 181 12.04 5.90 -19.19
CA ILE A 181 10.96 5.68 -18.25
C ILE A 181 11.52 5.08 -16.97
N ASP A 182 10.93 5.47 -15.85
CA ASP A 182 11.33 5.02 -14.52
C ASP A 182 10.06 4.71 -13.71
N LEU A 183 9.89 3.43 -13.39
CA LEU A 183 8.85 2.87 -12.51
C LEU A 183 9.26 2.96 -11.03
N GLY A 184 10.48 3.42 -10.75
CA GLY A 184 11.06 3.55 -9.43
C GLY A 184 11.89 2.34 -9.03
N ASN A 185 12.53 2.46 -7.87
CA ASN A 185 13.34 1.39 -7.31
C ASN A 185 12.49 0.21 -6.83
N ASP A 186 13.11 -0.98 -6.81
CA ASP A 186 12.56 -2.17 -6.16
C ASP A 186 12.05 -1.85 -4.74
N THR A 187 10.81 -2.25 -4.46
CA THR A 187 10.06 -1.77 -3.30
C THR A 187 9.53 -2.95 -2.47
N ILE A 188 9.64 -2.82 -1.14
CA ILE A 188 9.03 -3.73 -0.17
C ILE A 188 7.77 -3.06 0.37
N LEU A 189 6.64 -3.75 0.26
CA LEU A 189 5.35 -3.31 0.79
C LEU A 189 4.95 -4.17 1.99
N CYS A 190 4.06 -3.66 2.84
CA CYS A 190 3.47 -4.46 3.90
C CYS A 190 2.36 -5.34 3.36
N SER A 191 2.23 -6.55 3.91
CA SER A 191 1.17 -7.50 3.52
C SER A 191 -0.20 -6.82 3.44
N MET A 192 -0.98 -7.12 2.40
CA MET A 192 -2.28 -6.51 2.07
C MET A 192 -2.27 -5.04 1.62
N SER A 193 -1.11 -4.39 1.55
CA SER A 193 -0.98 -3.06 0.93
C SER A 193 -1.11 -3.17 -0.59
N THR A 194 -1.60 -2.10 -1.22
CA THR A 194 -1.63 -1.96 -2.68
C THR A 194 -0.70 -0.84 -3.13
N LEU A 195 -0.13 -0.99 -4.33
CA LEU A 195 0.67 0.04 -4.97
C LEU A 195 0.09 0.33 -6.35
N ASN A 196 -0.18 1.60 -6.64
CA ASN A 196 -0.51 2.05 -7.99
C ASN A 196 0.79 2.35 -8.72
N LEU A 197 1.10 1.53 -9.72
CA LEU A 197 2.32 1.62 -10.51
C LEU A 197 1.96 2.14 -11.90
N GLY A 198 2.67 3.15 -12.40
CA GLY A 198 2.36 3.70 -13.71
C GLY A 198 3.32 4.78 -14.18
N VAL A 199 3.28 5.04 -15.48
CA VAL A 199 4.03 6.11 -16.14
C VAL A 199 3.02 7.11 -16.68
N ALA A 200 3.16 8.38 -16.32
CA ALA A 200 2.25 9.42 -16.79
C ALA A 200 2.60 9.84 -18.23
N GLY A 201 1.59 9.95 -19.09
CA GLY A 201 1.76 10.49 -20.45
C GLY A 201 0.75 9.94 -21.45
N ASN A 202 0.87 10.39 -22.70
CA ASN A 202 0.04 9.92 -23.81
C ASN A 202 0.83 8.94 -24.68
N TYR A 203 0.92 7.71 -24.20
CA TYR A 203 1.62 6.60 -24.85
C TYR A 203 0.64 5.45 -25.12
N SER A 204 1.04 4.51 -25.96
CA SER A 204 0.46 3.16 -25.90
C SER A 204 1.20 2.34 -24.85
N TYR A 205 0.47 1.56 -24.05
CA TYR A 205 1.03 0.81 -22.92
C TYR A 205 0.84 -0.69 -23.13
N LEU A 206 1.84 -1.47 -22.72
CA LEU A 206 1.77 -2.91 -22.64
C LEU A 206 2.52 -3.39 -21.39
N TRP A 207 1.78 -3.81 -20.39
CA TRP A 207 2.34 -4.40 -19.17
C TRP A 207 2.59 -5.89 -19.33
N ASN A 208 3.52 -6.46 -18.57
CA ASN A 208 3.71 -7.92 -18.50
C ASN A 208 2.50 -8.68 -17.91
N THR A 209 1.55 -7.96 -17.32
CA THR A 209 0.23 -8.47 -16.90
C THR A 209 -0.80 -8.50 -18.04
N SER A 210 -0.41 -8.07 -19.24
CA SER A 210 -1.28 -7.83 -20.42
C SER A 210 -2.24 -6.63 -20.30
N ASP A 211 -2.07 -5.78 -19.27
CA ASP A 211 -2.81 -4.52 -19.16
C ASP A 211 -2.28 -3.48 -20.18
N THR A 212 -3.13 -2.52 -20.55
CA THR A 212 -2.82 -1.44 -21.51
C THR A 212 -3.18 -0.05 -20.98
N THR A 213 -3.50 0.06 -19.69
CA THR A 213 -3.76 1.33 -19.03
C THR A 213 -2.46 2.00 -18.53
N PRO A 214 -2.44 3.34 -18.33
CA PRO A 214 -1.25 4.04 -17.83
C PRO A 214 -0.83 3.66 -16.40
N ILE A 215 -1.76 3.13 -15.61
CA ILE A 215 -1.57 2.80 -14.20
C ILE A 215 -2.23 1.44 -13.93
N ILE A 216 -1.49 0.54 -13.28
CA ILE A 216 -1.99 -0.72 -12.75
C ILE A 216 -1.95 -0.73 -11.22
N SER A 217 -2.85 -1.48 -10.59
CA SER A 217 -2.85 -1.69 -9.14
C SER A 217 -2.25 -3.05 -8.79
N ILE A 218 -1.16 -3.03 -8.03
CA ILE A 218 -0.42 -4.22 -7.60
C ILE A 218 -0.85 -4.63 -6.20
N ASN A 219 -1.07 -5.93 -6.02
CA ASN A 219 -1.47 -6.55 -4.75
C ASN A 219 -0.74 -7.88 -4.45
N SER A 220 0.26 -8.24 -5.26
CA SER A 220 1.04 -9.46 -5.08
C SER A 220 2.52 -9.22 -5.38
N ALA A 221 3.38 -10.03 -4.77
CA ALA A 221 4.82 -9.96 -5.01
C ALA A 221 5.14 -10.45 -6.43
N GLY A 222 6.11 -9.82 -7.08
CA GLY A 222 6.51 -10.18 -8.43
C GLY A 222 7.31 -9.08 -9.13
N SER A 223 7.78 -9.42 -10.33
CA SER A 223 8.42 -8.46 -11.24
C SER A 223 7.36 -7.89 -12.17
N TYR A 224 7.24 -6.57 -12.20
CA TYR A 224 6.33 -5.84 -13.08
C TYR A 224 7.13 -5.04 -14.07
N SER A 225 6.76 -5.09 -15.35
CA SER A 225 7.41 -4.30 -16.39
C SER A 225 6.37 -3.70 -17.32
N VAL A 226 6.66 -2.49 -17.79
CA VAL A 226 5.86 -1.78 -18.79
C VAL A 226 6.70 -1.56 -20.03
N GLN A 227 6.11 -1.78 -21.18
CA GLN A 227 6.56 -1.24 -22.45
C GLN A 227 5.63 -0.10 -22.83
N ILE A 228 6.19 1.05 -23.18
CA ILE A 228 5.42 2.14 -23.77
C ILE A 228 5.90 2.43 -25.19
N VAL A 229 4.98 2.91 -26.03
CA VAL A 229 5.32 3.45 -27.35
C VAL A 229 4.72 4.84 -27.53
N ASP A 230 5.54 5.81 -27.89
CA ASP A 230 5.10 7.19 -28.14
C ASP A 230 4.51 7.41 -29.55
N SER A 231 4.13 8.67 -29.84
CA SER A 231 3.56 9.03 -31.14
C SER A 231 4.55 8.98 -32.30
N LEU A 232 5.85 8.91 -32.03
CA LEU A 232 6.91 8.75 -33.02
C LEU A 232 7.26 7.27 -33.27
N GLY A 233 6.69 6.35 -32.49
CA GLY A 233 6.95 4.91 -32.58
C GLY A 233 8.12 4.43 -31.72
N CYS A 234 8.61 5.26 -30.80
CA CYS A 234 9.72 4.93 -29.92
C CYS A 234 9.29 3.97 -28.82
N GLU A 235 9.97 2.83 -28.68
CA GLU A 235 9.68 1.86 -27.60
C GLU A 235 10.59 2.09 -26.40
N PHE A 236 9.99 2.21 -25.21
CA PHE A 236 10.71 2.29 -23.94
C PHE A 236 10.23 1.21 -22.99
N ARG A 237 11.13 0.69 -22.15
CA ARG A 237 10.83 -0.35 -21.17
C ARG A 237 11.46 -0.04 -19.83
N ASP A 238 10.75 -0.38 -18.78
CA ASP A 238 11.33 -0.43 -17.44
C ASP A 238 10.63 -1.50 -16.60
N SER A 239 11.31 -1.93 -15.53
CA SER A 239 10.86 -2.99 -14.64
C SER A 239 11.17 -2.69 -13.18
N ILE A 240 10.26 -3.11 -12.30
CA ILE A 240 10.38 -3.00 -10.86
C ILE A 240 10.04 -4.35 -10.20
N ASN A 241 10.77 -4.73 -9.15
CA ASN A 241 10.44 -5.87 -8.31
C ASN A 241 9.70 -5.42 -7.05
N ILE A 242 8.57 -6.06 -6.81
CA ILE A 242 7.73 -5.83 -5.63
C ILE A 242 7.83 -7.04 -4.69
N TYR A 243 8.20 -6.76 -3.44
CA TYR A 243 8.26 -7.72 -2.36
C TYR A 243 7.22 -7.38 -1.29
N TYR A 244 6.81 -8.38 -0.51
CA TYR A 244 5.91 -8.18 0.63
C TYR A 244 6.57 -8.64 1.93
N SER A 245 6.52 -7.78 2.95
CA SER A 245 6.85 -8.11 4.32
C SER A 245 5.59 -8.52 5.10
N PRO A 246 5.63 -9.55 5.96
CA PRO A 246 4.51 -9.86 6.84
C PRO A 246 4.20 -8.67 7.76
N ILE A 247 2.92 -8.53 8.13
CA ILE A 247 2.53 -7.59 9.17
C ILE A 247 3.13 -8.07 10.50
N PRO A 248 3.75 -7.17 11.29
CA PRO A 248 4.30 -7.56 12.57
C PRO A 248 3.22 -8.02 13.54
N TYR A 249 3.52 -9.09 14.29
CA TYR A 249 2.67 -9.60 15.37
C TYR A 249 3.11 -8.99 16.69
N VAL A 250 2.22 -8.23 17.31
CA VAL A 250 2.37 -7.68 18.67
C VAL A 250 1.30 -8.33 19.56
N ASP A 251 1.67 -8.58 20.81
CA ASP A 251 0.82 -9.20 21.82
C ASP A 251 1.04 -8.44 23.13
N ILE A 252 0.02 -7.70 23.59
CA ILE A 252 0.05 -6.93 24.84
C ILE A 252 -0.60 -7.69 26.01
N GLY A 253 -0.91 -8.98 25.81
CA GLY A 253 -1.46 -9.88 26.81
C GLY A 253 -2.99 -10.01 26.79
N ASN A 254 -3.50 -10.90 27.63
CA ASN A 254 -4.94 -11.16 27.77
C ASN A 254 -5.67 -10.04 28.52
N ASP A 255 -7.01 -10.03 28.41
CA ASP A 255 -7.92 -9.19 29.20
C ASP A 255 -7.69 -9.31 30.70
N GLN A 256 -7.81 -8.19 31.43
CA GLN A 256 -7.52 -8.11 32.87
C GLN A 256 -8.56 -7.26 33.62
N SER A 257 -8.65 -7.48 34.94
CA SER A 257 -9.50 -6.68 35.84
C SER A 257 -8.66 -5.89 36.84
N ILE A 258 -9.03 -4.63 37.07
CA ILE A 258 -8.54 -3.82 38.19
C ILE A 258 -9.44 -4.10 39.41
N CYS A 259 -8.85 -4.51 40.52
CA CYS A 259 -9.58 -5.07 41.66
C CYS A 259 -9.70 -4.14 42.86
N ASN A 260 -8.73 -3.23 43.05
CA ASN A 260 -8.76 -2.23 44.11
C ASN A 260 -8.59 -0.83 43.57
N THR A 261 -9.04 0.15 44.35
CA THR A 261 -8.77 1.56 44.08
C THR A 261 -7.27 1.84 44.25
N GLY A 262 -6.60 2.16 43.14
CA GLY A 262 -5.16 2.42 43.11
C GLY A 262 -4.31 1.30 42.52
N ASP A 263 -4.89 0.15 42.20
CA ASP A 263 -4.20 -0.89 41.41
C ASP A 263 -3.90 -0.36 40.00
N THR A 264 -2.75 -0.75 39.46
CA THR A 264 -2.32 -0.38 38.11
C THR A 264 -1.94 -1.60 37.31
N ILE A 265 -2.27 -1.58 36.02
CA ILE A 265 -1.84 -2.61 35.06
C ILE A 265 -0.79 -1.98 34.14
N VAL A 266 0.27 -2.73 33.85
CA VAL A 266 1.30 -2.31 32.89
C VAL A 266 1.17 -3.20 31.66
N LEU A 267 0.84 -2.59 30.53
CA LEU A 267 0.87 -3.23 29.22
C LEU A 267 2.25 -2.98 28.60
N ASP A 268 2.83 -4.00 27.98
CA ASP A 268 4.15 -3.94 27.33
C ASP A 268 4.03 -4.51 25.92
N ALA A 269 4.34 -3.68 24.93
CA ALA A 269 4.31 -4.09 23.52
C ALA A 269 5.60 -4.80 23.05
N GLY A 270 6.62 -4.92 23.92
CA GLY A 270 7.93 -5.48 23.61
C GLY A 270 8.87 -4.47 22.93
N ASN A 271 10.17 -4.77 22.88
CA ASN A 271 11.22 -3.85 22.46
C ASN A 271 11.71 -4.02 21.00
N ASN A 272 10.97 -4.76 20.17
CA ASN A 272 11.37 -5.11 18.81
C ASN A 272 10.97 -4.06 17.74
N TRP A 273 10.39 -2.93 18.16
CA TRP A 273 9.72 -1.99 17.27
C TRP A 273 10.47 -0.68 17.16
N THR A 274 10.34 -0.03 15.99
CA THR A 274 10.88 1.31 15.73
C THR A 274 10.04 2.39 16.39
N SER A 275 8.72 2.19 16.49
CA SER A 275 7.80 3.13 17.14
C SER A 275 6.57 2.45 17.74
N TYR A 276 5.93 3.16 18.66
CA TYR A 276 4.75 2.75 19.42
C TYR A 276 3.74 3.89 19.38
N ILE A 277 2.45 3.56 19.24
CA ILE A 277 1.34 4.50 19.40
C ILE A 277 0.24 3.76 20.17
N TRP A 278 0.03 4.16 21.42
CA TRP A 278 -1.05 3.63 22.25
C TRP A 278 -2.37 4.36 22.01
N SER A 279 -3.48 3.78 22.50
CA SER A 279 -4.81 4.37 22.43
C SER A 279 -4.93 5.74 23.11
N ASP A 280 -4.04 6.06 24.06
CA ASP A 280 -3.92 7.37 24.71
C ASP A 280 -2.95 8.33 23.98
N SER A 281 -2.49 7.95 22.78
CA SER A 281 -1.47 8.64 21.97
C SER A 281 -0.06 8.68 22.57
N SER A 282 0.21 7.93 23.64
CA SER A 282 1.57 7.78 24.15
C SER A 282 2.44 6.92 23.22
N ILE A 283 3.76 7.09 23.31
CA ILE A 283 4.74 6.51 22.38
C ILE A 283 5.82 5.66 23.05
N ASN A 284 5.66 5.37 24.34
CA ASN A 284 6.60 4.54 25.08
C ASN A 284 6.35 3.05 24.78
N GLN A 285 7.34 2.20 25.05
CA GLN A 285 7.17 0.75 24.93
C GLN A 285 6.04 0.20 25.82
N THR A 286 5.83 0.82 26.97
CA THR A 286 4.87 0.38 27.98
C THR A 286 3.80 1.45 28.25
N LEU A 287 2.59 1.01 28.59
CA LEU A 287 1.48 1.86 29.00
C LEU A 287 0.98 1.46 30.41
N ILE A 288 0.84 2.44 31.30
CA ILE A 288 0.32 2.23 32.66
C ILE A 288 -1.16 2.62 32.71
N ILE A 289 -1.99 1.68 33.13
CA ILE A 289 -3.45 1.78 33.16
C ILE A 289 -3.95 1.97 34.59
N TYR A 290 -4.86 2.93 34.76
CA TYR A 290 -5.47 3.30 36.05
C TYR A 290 -6.99 3.10 36.09
N SER A 291 -7.61 2.81 34.96
CA SER A 291 -9.07 2.74 34.83
C SER A 291 -9.47 1.64 33.84
N SER A 292 -10.71 1.16 33.96
CA SER A 292 -11.27 0.26 32.97
C SER A 292 -11.44 0.96 31.61
N GLY A 293 -11.29 0.17 30.54
CA GLY A 293 -11.35 0.65 29.17
C GLY A 293 -10.76 -0.36 28.18
N LEU A 294 -10.97 -0.09 26.89
CA LEU A 294 -10.30 -0.80 25.81
C LEU A 294 -8.98 -0.08 25.50
N TYR A 295 -7.87 -0.81 25.60
CA TYR A 295 -6.54 -0.28 25.31
C TYR A 295 -5.96 -1.01 24.13
N SER A 296 -5.28 -0.28 23.26
CA SER A 296 -4.63 -0.84 22.08
C SER A 296 -3.29 -0.20 21.84
N VAL A 297 -2.42 -0.92 21.14
CA VAL A 297 -1.14 -0.42 20.64
C VAL A 297 -1.07 -0.65 19.14
N VAL A 298 -0.49 0.32 18.44
CA VAL A 298 0.04 0.15 17.08
C VAL A 298 1.54 0.25 17.17
N VAL A 299 2.23 -0.76 16.66
CA VAL A 299 3.70 -0.81 16.59
C VAL A 299 4.15 -0.75 15.15
N THR A 300 5.29 -0.11 14.90
CA THR A 300 5.90 -0.08 13.56
C THR A 300 7.26 -0.77 13.60
N ASP A 301 7.52 -1.68 12.67
CA ASP A 301 8.82 -2.36 12.54
C ASP A 301 9.88 -1.48 11.82
N SER A 302 11.06 -2.05 11.54
CA SER A 302 12.15 -1.34 10.84
C SER A 302 11.91 -1.15 9.33
N LEU A 303 10.93 -1.86 8.77
CA LEU A 303 10.53 -1.77 7.37
C LEU A 303 9.33 -0.84 7.17
N GLY A 304 8.79 -0.26 8.25
CA GLY A 304 7.65 0.64 8.22
C GLY A 304 6.29 -0.07 8.29
N CYS A 305 6.25 -1.38 8.50
CA CYS A 305 5.01 -2.14 8.61
C CYS A 305 4.41 -2.05 10.00
N GLN A 306 3.07 -1.94 10.03
CA GLN A 306 2.32 -1.70 11.25
C GLN A 306 1.52 -2.92 11.68
N GLY A 307 1.62 -3.24 12.97
CA GLY A 307 0.88 -4.29 13.65
C GLY A 307 0.11 -3.70 14.82
N SER A 308 -0.97 -4.33 15.22
CA SER A 308 -1.80 -3.84 16.32
C SER A 308 -2.35 -4.96 17.17
N ASP A 309 -2.52 -4.68 18.45
CA ASP A 309 -3.22 -5.55 19.40
C ASP A 309 -4.05 -4.72 20.38
N TYR A 310 -5.04 -5.36 20.99
CA TYR A 310 -5.93 -4.73 21.98
C TYR A 310 -6.22 -5.65 23.15
N VAL A 311 -6.45 -5.02 24.30
CA VAL A 311 -6.82 -5.68 25.54
C VAL A 311 -7.95 -4.90 26.21
N ASN A 312 -8.92 -5.61 26.77
CA ASN A 312 -10.00 -5.03 27.54
C ASN A 312 -9.67 -5.07 29.03
N ILE A 313 -9.68 -3.90 29.67
CA ILE A 313 -9.46 -3.75 31.10
C ILE A 313 -10.79 -3.46 31.77
N THR A 314 -11.24 -4.34 32.66
CA THR A 314 -12.48 -4.15 33.44
C THR A 314 -12.16 -3.69 34.86
N SER A 315 -13.17 -3.22 35.58
CA SER A 315 -13.06 -2.94 37.01
C SER A 315 -13.97 -3.93 37.74
N ASP A 316 -13.38 -4.71 38.63
CA ASP A 316 -14.05 -5.65 39.51
C ASP A 316 -13.82 -5.21 40.97
N SER A 317 -14.53 -5.84 41.90
CA SER A 317 -14.33 -5.62 43.34
C SER A 317 -14.11 -6.95 44.06
N LEU A 318 -13.43 -6.93 45.20
CA LEU A 318 -13.25 -8.12 46.03
C LEU A 318 -14.62 -8.73 46.39
N PRO A 319 -14.74 -10.06 46.39
CA PRO A 319 -15.95 -10.72 46.82
C PRO A 319 -16.11 -10.52 48.34
N ILE A 320 -17.35 -10.47 48.81
CA ILE A 320 -17.65 -10.40 50.25
C ILE A 320 -18.55 -11.59 50.58
N SER A 321 -18.06 -12.46 51.46
CA SER A 321 -18.74 -13.69 51.88
C SER A 321 -19.88 -13.36 52.83
N SER A 322 -21.06 -13.90 52.56
CA SER A 322 -22.23 -13.75 53.42
C SER A 322 -23.22 -14.87 53.18
N PHE A 323 -23.83 -15.36 54.25
CA PHE A 323 -24.91 -16.33 54.17
C PHE A 323 -25.86 -16.21 55.35
N THR A 324 -27.05 -16.79 55.19
CA THR A 324 -28.00 -17.06 56.28
C THR A 324 -28.35 -18.53 56.27
N TYR A 325 -28.94 -19.03 57.35
CA TYR A 325 -29.35 -20.43 57.44
C TYR A 325 -30.66 -20.60 58.20
N SER A 326 -31.34 -21.72 57.96
CA SER A 326 -32.51 -22.17 58.72
C SER A 326 -32.36 -23.65 59.06
N ILE A 327 -32.73 -24.04 60.29
CA ILE A 327 -32.53 -25.38 60.83
C ILE A 327 -33.89 -26.10 60.91
N ASN A 328 -33.95 -27.33 60.39
CA ASN A 328 -35.09 -28.23 60.53
C ASN A 328 -34.60 -29.63 60.93
N GLY A 329 -34.57 -29.91 62.24
CA GLY A 329 -34.00 -31.14 62.78
C GLY A 329 -32.49 -31.21 62.55
N SER A 330 -32.03 -32.22 61.82
CA SER A 330 -30.62 -32.40 61.44
C SER A 330 -30.24 -31.72 60.11
N THR A 331 -31.23 -31.21 59.36
CA THR A 331 -31.03 -30.57 58.07
C THR A 331 -30.96 -29.05 58.22
N VAL A 332 -29.94 -28.44 57.62
CA VAL A 332 -29.77 -26.99 57.56
C VAL A 332 -29.81 -26.54 56.11
N ASN A 333 -30.66 -25.56 55.83
CA ASN A 333 -30.71 -24.89 54.53
C ASN A 333 -29.94 -23.57 54.62
N PHE A 334 -28.86 -23.48 53.85
CA PHE A 334 -28.02 -22.30 53.72
C PHE A 334 -28.39 -21.52 52.47
N VAL A 335 -28.58 -20.21 52.64
CA VAL A 335 -28.85 -19.28 51.56
C VAL A 335 -27.67 -18.32 51.45
N ASN A 336 -27.06 -18.28 50.28
CA ASN A 336 -25.96 -17.41 49.94
C ASN A 336 -26.45 -15.96 49.77
N LEU A 337 -25.77 -15.04 50.45
CA LEU A 337 -26.00 -13.60 50.39
C LEU A 337 -24.72 -12.84 49.97
N SER A 338 -23.72 -13.56 49.47
CA SER A 338 -22.42 -13.01 49.10
C SER A 338 -22.56 -12.08 47.89
N ILE A 339 -21.72 -11.05 47.85
CA ILE A 339 -21.68 -10.09 46.75
C ILE A 339 -20.35 -10.17 46.01
N ASN A 340 -20.39 -9.87 44.71
CA ASN A 340 -19.25 -9.90 43.80
C ASN A 340 -18.53 -11.27 43.71
N ALA A 341 -19.14 -12.35 44.17
CA ALA A 341 -18.62 -13.72 44.08
C ALA A 341 -19.00 -14.39 42.74
N LYS A 342 -18.11 -15.26 42.22
CA LYS A 342 -18.36 -16.12 41.06
C LYS A 342 -18.38 -17.61 41.42
N THR A 343 -17.74 -17.99 42.52
CA THR A 343 -17.57 -19.37 43.00
C THR A 343 -17.87 -19.45 44.49
N TYR A 344 -18.34 -20.62 44.95
CA TYR A 344 -18.85 -20.82 46.31
C TYR A 344 -18.43 -22.20 46.85
N LEU A 345 -17.54 -22.21 47.83
CA LEU A 345 -17.03 -23.43 48.47
C LEU A 345 -17.44 -23.46 49.94
N TRP A 346 -18.20 -24.48 50.32
CA TRP A 346 -18.66 -24.70 51.68
C TRP A 346 -17.80 -25.74 52.40
N ASP A 347 -17.39 -25.47 53.63
CA ASP A 347 -16.84 -26.46 54.55
C ASP A 347 -17.70 -26.50 55.82
N PHE A 348 -18.42 -27.60 56.02
CA PHE A 348 -19.42 -27.73 57.09
C PHE A 348 -18.86 -28.24 58.42
N TYR A 349 -17.64 -28.80 58.40
CA TYR A 349 -16.99 -29.36 59.58
C TYR A 349 -15.70 -28.62 59.96
N SER A 350 -15.32 -27.60 59.17
CA SER A 350 -14.04 -26.89 59.28
C SER A 350 -12.84 -27.83 59.21
N ASP A 351 -12.97 -28.93 58.45
CA ASP A 351 -11.98 -30.01 58.32
C ASP A 351 -11.28 -30.00 56.95
N GLY A 352 -11.61 -29.03 56.09
CA GLY A 352 -11.10 -28.92 54.72
C GLY A 352 -11.85 -29.78 53.71
N SER A 353 -12.98 -30.39 54.07
CA SER A 353 -13.87 -31.07 53.14
C SER A 353 -14.83 -30.07 52.48
N PHE A 354 -14.50 -29.69 51.24
CA PHE A 354 -15.26 -28.66 50.52
C PHE A 354 -16.37 -29.22 49.64
N ILE A 355 -17.50 -28.53 49.60
CA ILE A 355 -18.60 -28.71 48.66
C ILE A 355 -18.73 -27.46 47.79
N ASP A 356 -18.57 -27.65 46.48
CA ASP A 356 -18.76 -26.59 45.48
C ASP A 356 -20.23 -26.53 45.03
N THR A 357 -20.75 -25.31 44.88
CA THR A 357 -22.13 -25.05 44.49
C THR A 357 -22.22 -23.96 43.45
N SER A 358 -23.08 -24.14 42.44
CA SER A 358 -23.22 -23.18 41.35
C SER A 358 -23.98 -21.91 41.73
N SER A 359 -24.90 -21.96 42.70
CA SER A 359 -25.66 -20.80 43.19
C SER A 359 -25.17 -20.25 44.53
N GLY A 360 -24.33 -20.99 45.24
CA GLY A 360 -23.97 -20.72 46.63
C GLY A 360 -24.97 -21.27 47.67
N ASP A 361 -26.22 -21.54 47.29
CA ASP A 361 -27.22 -22.13 48.18
C ASP A 361 -27.00 -23.63 48.34
N VAL A 362 -27.18 -24.15 49.55
CA VAL A 362 -26.94 -25.57 49.84
C VAL A 362 -27.79 -26.07 51.00
N GLU A 363 -28.32 -27.27 50.84
CA GLU A 363 -28.93 -28.02 51.94
C GLU A 363 -27.94 -29.07 52.44
N PHE A 364 -27.69 -29.09 53.75
CA PHE A 364 -26.74 -30.00 54.38
C PHE A 364 -27.38 -30.74 55.56
N ASN A 365 -27.19 -32.06 55.62
CA ASN A 365 -27.74 -32.91 56.69
C ASN A 365 -26.64 -33.42 57.62
N TYR A 366 -26.63 -32.90 58.85
CA TYR A 366 -25.66 -33.28 59.88
C TYR A 366 -25.99 -34.65 60.47
N GLN A 367 -24.99 -35.52 60.59
CA GLN A 367 -25.20 -36.89 61.08
C GLN A 367 -25.29 -36.99 62.61
N ASN A 368 -24.78 -35.99 63.32
CA ASN A 368 -24.69 -35.99 64.78
C ASN A 368 -25.17 -34.65 65.34
N ASN A 369 -25.64 -34.68 66.59
CA ASN A 369 -25.90 -33.46 67.35
C ASN A 369 -24.58 -32.85 67.80
N GLY A 370 -24.53 -31.51 67.86
CA GLY A 370 -23.33 -30.81 68.30
C GLY A 370 -23.26 -29.39 67.75
N LEU A 371 -22.18 -28.71 68.13
CA LEU A 371 -21.83 -27.40 67.60
C LEU A 371 -20.83 -27.58 66.44
N PHE A 372 -21.19 -27.12 65.25
CA PHE A 372 -20.39 -27.22 64.04
C PHE A 372 -19.96 -25.85 63.56
N ASN A 373 -18.70 -25.71 63.13
CA ASN A 373 -18.23 -24.51 62.46
C ASN A 373 -18.36 -24.72 60.96
N VAL A 374 -19.22 -23.91 60.33
CA VAL A 374 -19.38 -23.85 58.89
C VAL A 374 -18.63 -22.64 58.34
N SER A 375 -17.96 -22.81 57.22
CA SER A 375 -17.34 -21.72 56.47
C SER A 375 -17.84 -21.69 55.03
N LEU A 376 -18.06 -20.48 54.52
CA LEU A 376 -18.29 -20.21 53.11
C LEU A 376 -17.12 -19.40 52.58
N ILE A 377 -16.35 -20.01 51.67
CA ILE A 377 -15.29 -19.36 50.91
C ILE A 377 -15.88 -18.97 49.56
N VAL A 378 -15.92 -17.68 49.28
CA VAL A 378 -16.31 -17.15 47.96
C VAL A 378 -15.13 -16.59 47.23
N SER A 379 -15.06 -16.75 45.91
CA SER A 379 -14.00 -16.14 45.10
C SER A 379 -14.48 -15.57 43.77
N ASN A 380 -13.67 -14.66 43.22
CA ASN A 380 -13.79 -14.13 41.88
C ASN A 380 -12.37 -13.89 41.30
N SER A 381 -12.28 -13.19 40.16
CA SER A 381 -11.01 -12.82 39.51
C SER A 381 -10.06 -12.00 40.41
N CYS A 382 -10.59 -11.30 41.40
CA CYS A 382 -9.85 -10.39 42.27
C CYS A 382 -9.35 -11.02 43.57
N GLY A 383 -9.90 -12.15 43.99
CA GLY A 383 -9.50 -12.80 45.22
C GLY A 383 -10.61 -13.63 45.83
N SER A 384 -10.50 -13.84 47.14
CA SER A 384 -11.44 -14.63 47.92
C SER A 384 -11.73 -13.99 49.27
N ASP A 385 -12.93 -14.23 49.78
CA ASP A 385 -13.32 -13.88 51.14
C ASP A 385 -14.00 -15.08 51.83
N THR A 386 -13.88 -15.16 53.15
CA THR A 386 -14.35 -16.30 53.93
C THR A 386 -15.15 -15.83 55.14
N LEU A 387 -16.39 -16.32 55.26
CA LEU A 387 -17.21 -16.14 56.45
C LEU A 387 -17.33 -17.47 57.19
N MET A 388 -17.15 -17.44 58.51
CA MET A 388 -17.38 -18.58 59.40
C MET A 388 -18.55 -18.30 60.36
N ALA A 389 -19.39 -19.31 60.59
CA ALA A 389 -20.43 -19.29 61.60
C ALA A 389 -20.47 -20.60 62.39
N SER A 390 -20.90 -20.54 63.66
CA SER A 390 -21.12 -21.73 64.49
C SER A 390 -22.60 -22.07 64.53
N ILE A 391 -22.96 -23.31 64.22
CA ILE A 391 -24.32 -23.81 64.12
C ILE A 391 -24.50 -24.96 65.10
N GLU A 392 -25.50 -24.85 65.97
CA GLU A 392 -25.87 -25.89 66.91
C GLU A 392 -26.97 -26.78 66.30
N ILE A 393 -26.67 -28.06 66.14
CA ILE A 393 -27.61 -29.08 65.66
C ILE A 393 -28.10 -29.89 66.83
N ILE A 394 -29.42 -29.87 67.01
CA ILE A 394 -30.12 -30.70 67.97
C ILE A 394 -31.16 -31.48 67.18
N SER A 395 -30.86 -32.73 66.82
CA SER A 395 -31.88 -33.61 66.28
C SER A 395 -32.93 -33.87 67.37
N ALA A 396 -34.15 -33.41 67.13
CA ALA A 396 -35.31 -33.83 67.89
C ALA A 396 -35.66 -35.27 67.45
N ASN A 397 -34.91 -36.24 67.96
CA ASN A 397 -35.24 -37.67 67.88
C ASN A 397 -34.91 -38.33 69.23
N ILE A 398 -35.70 -37.97 70.26
CA ILE A 398 -35.96 -38.90 71.36
C ILE A 398 -37.25 -39.60 70.99
N VAL A 399 -37.16 -40.86 70.55
CA VAL A 399 -38.31 -41.75 70.60
C VAL A 399 -38.56 -42.02 72.09
N GLU A 400 -39.51 -41.32 72.66
CA GLU A 400 -39.99 -41.55 74.01
C GLU A 400 -40.72 -42.90 74.04
N HIS A 401 -40.04 -43.95 74.47
CA HIS A 401 -40.71 -45.16 74.95
C HIS A 401 -40.87 -45.05 76.46
N GLU A 402 -41.79 -44.21 76.91
CA GLU A 402 -42.09 -44.06 78.33
C GLU A 402 -42.69 -45.38 78.89
N ILE A 403 -42.03 -45.98 79.89
CA ILE A 403 -42.63 -47.07 80.68
C ILE A 403 -43.65 -46.42 81.62
N GLU A 404 -44.92 -46.69 81.40
CA GLU A 404 -46.00 -46.19 82.25
C GLU A 404 -46.23 -47.18 83.41
N TYR A 405 -46.09 -46.68 84.65
CA TYR A 405 -46.36 -47.45 85.87
C TYR A 405 -47.75 -47.12 86.42
N GLN A 406 -48.51 -48.15 86.76
CA GLN A 406 -49.80 -48.04 87.42
C GLN A 406 -49.72 -48.59 88.84
N ILE A 407 -50.22 -47.83 89.81
CA ILE A 407 -50.18 -48.19 91.24
C ILE A 407 -51.59 -48.33 91.78
N TYR A 408 -51.96 -49.52 92.25
CA TYR A 408 -53.30 -49.80 92.76
C TYR A 408 -53.33 -50.93 93.81
N PRO A 409 -54.30 -50.95 94.75
CA PRO A 409 -55.15 -49.80 95.06
C PRO A 409 -54.32 -48.68 95.69
N ASN A 410 -54.71 -47.44 95.39
CA ASN A 410 -54.11 -46.26 96.01
C ASN A 410 -55.24 -45.24 96.26
N PRO A 411 -55.71 -45.06 97.51
CA PRO A 411 -55.07 -45.51 98.77
C PRO A 411 -55.08 -47.04 99.01
N CYS A 412 -54.09 -47.55 99.74
CA CYS A 412 -54.01 -48.93 100.20
C CYS A 412 -54.06 -49.02 101.75
N THR A 413 -54.26 -50.22 102.30
CA THR A 413 -54.25 -50.47 103.76
C THR A 413 -53.10 -51.38 104.20
N GLU A 414 -52.85 -52.46 103.48
CA GLU A 414 -51.82 -53.45 103.82
C GLU A 414 -50.91 -53.80 102.64
N LEU A 415 -51.42 -53.76 101.41
CA LEU A 415 -50.66 -54.10 100.21
C LEU A 415 -51.09 -53.25 99.01
N PHE A 416 -50.16 -53.04 98.07
CA PHE A 416 -50.44 -52.45 96.77
C PHE A 416 -49.64 -53.16 95.67
N TYR A 417 -50.08 -52.97 94.43
CA TYR A 417 -49.44 -53.48 93.22
C TYR A 417 -48.88 -52.33 92.41
N ILE A 418 -47.71 -52.55 91.82
CA ILE A 418 -47.16 -51.71 90.76
C ILE A 418 -47.02 -52.54 89.49
N SER A 419 -47.75 -52.15 88.44
CA SER A 419 -47.72 -52.81 87.13
C SER A 419 -47.19 -51.89 86.05
N PHE A 420 -46.53 -52.47 85.05
CA PHE A 420 -45.93 -51.70 83.96
C PHE A 420 -45.91 -52.49 82.64
N ASN A 421 -45.94 -51.74 81.53
CA ASN A 421 -46.25 -52.25 80.20
C ASN A 421 -45.13 -53.10 79.54
N LYS A 422 -43.89 -53.10 80.08
CA LYS A 422 -42.74 -53.80 79.52
C LYS A 422 -41.80 -54.32 80.61
N LYS A 423 -41.47 -55.62 80.61
CA LYS A 423 -40.56 -56.21 81.61
C LYS A 423 -39.23 -55.46 81.65
N SER A 424 -38.85 -54.96 82.82
CA SER A 424 -37.61 -54.26 83.14
C SER A 424 -37.10 -54.78 84.49
N ASN A 425 -35.92 -54.34 84.94
CA ASN A 425 -35.37 -54.69 86.26
C ASN A 425 -35.10 -53.40 87.05
N ASN A 426 -36.11 -52.54 87.09
CA ASN A 426 -36.00 -51.17 87.60
C ASN A 426 -36.12 -51.16 89.12
N LYS A 427 -35.38 -50.26 89.78
CA LYS A 427 -35.33 -50.22 91.25
C LYS A 427 -36.48 -49.39 91.80
N LEU A 428 -37.26 -49.97 92.71
CA LEU A 428 -38.33 -49.32 93.47
C LEU A 428 -37.80 -48.87 94.83
N ILE A 429 -38.04 -47.61 95.19
CA ILE A 429 -37.73 -47.05 96.52
C ILE A 429 -38.94 -46.30 97.06
N ILE A 430 -39.43 -46.68 98.25
CA ILE A 430 -40.54 -45.99 98.93
C ILE A 430 -39.97 -45.13 100.06
N THR A 431 -40.33 -43.85 100.06
CA THR A 431 -39.88 -42.85 101.03
C THR A 431 -41.05 -42.09 101.66
N ASP A 432 -40.88 -41.57 102.88
CA ASP A 432 -41.78 -40.52 103.38
C ASP A 432 -41.49 -39.16 102.71
N LEU A 433 -42.31 -38.14 102.99
CA LEU A 433 -42.15 -36.80 102.42
C LEU A 433 -40.85 -36.08 102.84
N LEU A 434 -40.13 -36.59 103.84
CA LEU A 434 -38.83 -36.07 104.29
C LEU A 434 -37.65 -36.86 103.68
N GLY A 435 -37.93 -37.88 102.87
CA GLY A 435 -36.93 -38.68 102.17
C GLY A 435 -36.39 -39.89 102.94
N LYS A 436 -36.98 -40.26 104.09
CA LYS A 436 -36.59 -41.48 104.81
C LYS A 436 -37.09 -42.70 104.03
N ILE A 437 -36.21 -43.66 103.75
CA ILE A 437 -36.52 -44.89 103.01
C ILE A 437 -37.22 -45.91 103.94
N TYR A 438 -38.34 -46.45 103.48
CA TYR A 438 -39.10 -47.52 104.15
C TYR A 438 -39.00 -48.86 103.41
N PHE A 439 -38.79 -48.84 102.10
CA PHE A 439 -38.67 -50.05 101.28
C PHE A 439 -37.82 -49.79 100.04
N GLU A 440 -37.03 -50.77 99.65
CA GLU A 440 -36.18 -50.73 98.47
C GLU A 440 -36.03 -52.15 97.90
N ASP A 441 -36.41 -52.34 96.64
CA ASP A 441 -36.32 -53.63 95.94
C ASP A 441 -36.30 -53.44 94.41
N ASN A 442 -36.05 -54.49 93.63
CA ASN A 442 -36.16 -54.45 92.17
C ASN A 442 -37.53 -54.96 91.69
N LEU A 443 -38.06 -54.33 90.64
CA LEU A 443 -39.28 -54.77 89.98
C LEU A 443 -38.95 -55.86 88.96
N GLU A 444 -39.08 -57.14 89.36
CA GLU A 444 -38.65 -58.28 88.53
C GLU A 444 -39.78 -58.82 87.64
N GLU A 445 -41.04 -58.61 88.03
CA GLU A 445 -42.23 -59.06 87.29
C GLU A 445 -43.00 -57.87 86.67
N ARG A 446 -43.90 -58.11 85.71
CA ARG A 446 -44.70 -57.02 85.09
C ARG A 446 -45.71 -56.41 86.06
N GLU A 447 -46.03 -57.12 87.14
CA GLU A 447 -46.87 -56.68 88.24
C GLU A 447 -46.19 -57.17 89.52
N ASN A 448 -45.80 -56.26 90.41
CA ASN A 448 -45.11 -56.60 91.66
C ASN A 448 -46.01 -56.21 92.83
N MET A 449 -46.15 -57.13 93.79
CA MET A 449 -46.94 -56.94 95.01
C MET A 449 -46.04 -56.49 96.14
N ILE A 450 -46.38 -55.36 96.78
CA ILE A 450 -45.61 -54.79 97.89
C ILE A 450 -46.47 -54.74 99.15
N ASP A 451 -45.98 -55.36 100.22
CA ASP A 451 -46.59 -55.33 101.56
C ASP A 451 -46.12 -54.09 102.33
N VAL A 452 -47.07 -53.25 102.73
CA VAL A 452 -46.87 -52.02 103.49
C VAL A 452 -47.60 -52.02 104.84
N SER A 453 -48.07 -53.19 105.30
CA SER A 453 -48.81 -53.35 106.57
C SER A 453 -48.06 -52.84 107.80
N SER A 454 -46.73 -52.82 107.75
CA SER A 454 -45.86 -52.30 108.82
C SER A 454 -45.64 -50.78 108.78
N PHE A 455 -46.13 -50.10 107.73
CA PHE A 455 -45.86 -48.67 107.53
C PHE A 455 -46.90 -47.84 108.30
N PRO A 456 -46.49 -46.74 108.96
CA PRO A 456 -47.44 -45.80 109.53
C PRO A 456 -48.42 -45.26 108.48
N LYS A 457 -49.68 -45.03 108.87
CA LYS A 457 -50.69 -44.39 108.00
C LYS A 457 -50.21 -42.99 107.58
N GLY A 458 -50.31 -42.66 106.30
CA GLY A 458 -49.77 -41.41 105.77
C GLY A 458 -49.54 -41.40 104.26
N ILE A 459 -48.87 -40.34 103.79
CA ILE A 459 -48.53 -40.13 102.38
C ILE A 459 -47.04 -40.47 102.18
N TYR A 460 -46.76 -41.29 101.18
CA TYR A 460 -45.43 -41.73 100.79
C TYR A 460 -45.16 -41.38 99.31
N LEU A 461 -43.87 -41.36 98.96
CA LEU A 461 -43.39 -41.21 97.60
C LEU A 461 -42.76 -42.52 97.14
N ILE A 462 -43.33 -43.10 96.09
CA ILE A 462 -42.74 -44.20 95.33
C ILE A 462 -41.81 -43.59 94.28
N ASN A 463 -40.54 -43.97 94.32
CA ASN A 463 -39.52 -43.59 93.36
C ASN A 463 -39.14 -44.84 92.55
N VAL A 464 -39.32 -44.81 91.24
CA VAL A 464 -38.83 -45.86 90.35
C VAL A 464 -37.65 -45.31 89.57
N LEU A 465 -36.49 -45.93 89.75
CA LEU A 465 -35.25 -45.60 89.04
C LEU A 465 -35.20 -46.40 87.74
N ASP A 466 -35.55 -45.73 86.65
CA ASP A 466 -35.31 -46.16 85.27
C ASP A 466 -34.16 -45.31 84.67
N GLU A 467 -34.02 -45.24 83.34
CA GLU A 467 -33.18 -44.24 82.65
C GLU A 467 -33.50 -42.80 83.12
N THR A 468 -34.71 -42.57 83.65
CA THR A 468 -35.10 -41.37 84.41
C THR A 468 -35.80 -41.75 85.74
N LEU A 469 -35.73 -40.87 86.74
CA LEU A 469 -36.42 -41.06 88.02
C LEU A 469 -37.92 -40.73 87.89
N LYS A 470 -38.79 -41.73 88.01
CA LYS A 470 -40.25 -41.54 88.05
C LYS A 470 -40.74 -41.51 89.49
N LYS A 471 -41.68 -40.61 89.81
CA LYS A 471 -42.23 -40.43 91.16
C LYS A 471 -43.74 -40.55 91.18
N TYR A 472 -44.24 -41.33 92.12
CA TYR A 472 -45.66 -41.52 92.34
C TYR A 472 -46.01 -41.31 93.81
N LYS A 473 -47.22 -40.81 94.05
CA LYS A 473 -47.75 -40.67 95.42
C LYS A 473 -48.42 -41.97 95.83
N LEU A 474 -48.13 -42.47 97.02
CA LEU A 474 -48.85 -43.58 97.67
C LEU A 474 -49.54 -43.07 98.94
N ILE A 475 -50.79 -43.47 99.15
CA ILE A 475 -51.55 -43.13 100.36
C ILE A 475 -51.85 -44.43 101.11
N ILE A 476 -51.43 -44.51 102.37
CA ILE A 476 -51.70 -45.66 103.26
C ILE A 476 -52.71 -45.21 104.32
N ASN A 477 -53.87 -45.86 104.35
CA ASN A 477 -55.05 -45.45 105.13
C ASN A 477 -55.17 -46.08 106.52
#